data_AF-A0A968X575-F1
#
_entry.id   AF-A0A968X575-F1
#
_cell.length_a   1.000
_cell.length_b   1.000
_cell.length_c   1.000
_cell.angle_alpha   90.00
_cell.angle_beta   90.00
_cell.angle_gamma   90.00
#
_symmetry.space_group_name_H-M   'P 1'
#
loop_
_entity.id
_entity.type
_entity.pdbx_description
1 polymer ?
#
loop_
_entity_poly.entity_id
_entity_poly.type
_entity_poly.pdbx_seq_one_letter_code
_entity_poly.pdbx_strand_id
1 'polypeptide(L)'
;FSTPAHRIYNGLDLARFAYQSPRQRSRKVVAVGRLVEKKGFADLVDACAILRQRGIEFFCEVIGGGELTETFARRLLDTACRIA
;
A
#
# COMPACT_ATOMS: atom_id res chain seq x y z
N PHE A 1 9.00 40.86 -0.47
CA PHE A 1 7.97 40.22 -1.30
C PHE A 1 7.07 39.39 -0.39
N SER A 2 5.80 39.78 -0.21
CA SER A 2 4.81 38.94 0.49
C SER A 2 3.81 38.48 -0.56
N THR A 3 4.03 37.28 -1.09
CA THR A 3 3.08 36.65 -2.00
C THR A 3 2.07 35.90 -1.12
N PRO A 4 0.76 36.22 -1.18
CA PRO A 4 -0.23 35.48 -0.42
C PRO A 4 -0.30 34.02 -0.89
N ALA A 5 -0.31 33.09 0.06
CA ALA A 5 -0.47 31.66 -0.19
C ALA A 5 -1.78 31.16 0.44
N HIS A 6 -2.55 30.39 -0.32
CA HIS A 6 -3.82 29.82 0.14
C HIS A 6 -3.74 28.29 0.09
N ARG A 7 -4.10 27.62 1.18
CA ARG A 7 -4.14 26.17 1.26
C ARG A 7 -5.45 25.66 0.67
N ILE A 8 -5.35 24.86 -0.39
CA ILE A 8 -6.47 24.12 -0.97
C ILE A 8 -6.25 22.65 -0.61
N TYR A 9 -7.20 22.07 0.10
CA TYR A 9 -7.15 20.65 0.45
C TYR A 9 -7.66 19.81 -0.73
N ASN A 10 -7.00 18.68 -0.99
CA ASN A 10 -7.57 17.65 -1.84
C ASN A 10 -8.83 17.09 -1.14
N GLY A 11 -9.94 17.04 -1.87
CA GLY A 11 -11.22 16.55 -1.37
C GLY A 11 -11.64 15.25 -2.04
N LEU A 12 -12.37 14.41 -1.29
CA LEU A 12 -13.09 13.26 -1.80
C LEU A 12 -14.54 13.39 -1.32
N ASP A 13 -15.50 13.19 -2.22
CA ASP A 13 -16.91 13.07 -1.82
C ASP A 13 -17.14 11.73 -1.12
N LEU A 14 -17.20 11.76 0.21
CA LEU A 14 -17.32 10.57 1.04
C LEU A 14 -18.66 9.85 0.86
N ALA A 15 -19.71 10.52 0.36
CA ALA A 15 -21.00 9.87 0.10
C ALA A 15 -20.87 8.79 -0.99
N ARG A 16 -19.90 8.94 -1.90
CA ARG A 16 -19.58 7.95 -2.95
C ARG A 16 -18.81 6.73 -2.43
N PHE A 17 -18.29 6.78 -1.20
CA PHE A 17 -17.45 5.73 -0.60
C PHE A 17 -17.98 5.31 0.77
N ALA A 18 -19.30 5.22 0.92
CA ALA A 18 -19.91 4.75 2.15
C ALA A 18 -19.40 3.35 2.51
N TYR A 19 -18.88 3.20 3.73
CA TYR A 19 -18.40 1.91 4.22
C TYR A 19 -19.55 0.90 4.25
N GLN A 20 -19.29 -0.29 3.72
CA GLN A 20 -20.18 -1.44 3.83
C GLN A 20 -19.39 -2.59 4.42
N SER A 21 -19.92 -3.20 5.48
CA SER A 21 -19.29 -4.39 6.05
C SER A 21 -19.30 -5.50 5.00
N PRO A 22 -18.13 -6.03 4.59
CA PRO A 22 -18.08 -7.08 3.61
C PRO A 22 -18.67 -8.37 4.20
N ARG A 23 -19.39 -9.15 3.37
CA ARG A 23 -19.91 -10.48 3.76
C ARG A 23 -18.80 -11.48 4.04
N GLN A 24 -17.66 -11.34 3.37
CA GLN A 24 -16.46 -12.15 3.57
C GLN A 24 -15.26 -11.25 3.88
N ARG A 25 -14.55 -11.56 4.96
CA ARG A 25 -13.32 -10.86 5.36
C ARG A 25 -12.10 -11.71 5.03
N SER A 26 -11.70 -11.71 3.77
CA SER A 26 -10.40 -12.29 3.39
C SER A 26 -9.28 -11.50 4.08
N ARG A 27 -8.21 -12.19 4.47
CA ARG A 27 -7.02 -11.57 5.08
C ARG A 27 -6.16 -10.92 3.99
N LYS A 28 -6.74 -9.96 3.27
CA LYS A 28 -6.12 -9.25 2.17
C LYS A 28 -5.67 -7.86 2.61
N VAL A 29 -4.38 -7.58 2.46
CA VAL A 29 -3.78 -6.26 2.60
C VAL A 29 -3.60 -5.68 1.20
N VAL A 30 -3.97 -4.41 1.01
CA VAL A 30 -3.76 -3.69 -0.24
C VAL A 30 -3.02 -2.39 0.05
N ALA A 31 -1.94 -2.12 -0.67
CA ALA A 31 -1.19 -0.88 -0.60
C ALA A 31 -1.13 -0.24 -1.98
N VAL A 32 -1.53 1.04 -2.09
CA VAL A 32 -1.65 1.75 -3.37
C VAL A 32 -0.76 2.99 -3.37
N GLY A 33 0.12 3.12 -4.38
CA GLY A 33 0.96 4.29 -4.54
C GLY A 33 2.13 4.10 -5.49
N ARG A 34 2.81 5.20 -5.82
CA ARG A 34 4.06 5.16 -6.60
C ARG A 34 5.15 4.39 -5.87
N LEU A 35 5.83 3.48 -6.53
CA LEU A 35 6.97 2.72 -5.99
C LEU A 35 8.22 3.60 -5.95
N VAL A 36 8.28 4.44 -4.92
CA VAL A 36 9.38 5.35 -4.59
C VAL A 36 9.71 5.23 -3.11
N GLU A 37 10.94 5.55 -2.71
CA GLU A 37 11.46 5.32 -1.36
C GLU A 37 10.53 5.90 -0.27
N LYS A 38 10.11 7.16 -0.45
CA LYS A 38 9.24 7.89 0.48
C LYS A 38 7.84 7.30 0.69
N LYS A 39 7.48 6.20 0.01
CA LYS A 39 6.20 5.51 0.21
C LYS A 39 6.27 4.35 1.21
N GLY A 40 7.45 4.00 1.71
CA GLY A 40 7.59 3.03 2.82
C GLY A 40 7.16 1.61 2.45
N PHE A 41 7.18 1.24 1.17
CA PHE A 41 6.81 -0.11 0.76
C PHE A 41 7.79 -1.18 1.28
N ALA A 42 9.04 -0.80 1.58
CA ALA A 42 10.00 -1.68 2.25
C ALA A 42 9.49 -2.13 3.63
N ASP A 43 8.96 -1.21 4.43
CA ASP A 43 8.42 -1.51 5.76
C ASP A 43 7.21 -2.45 5.68
N LEU A 44 6.37 -2.29 4.65
CA LEU A 44 5.26 -3.21 4.38
C LEU A 44 5.75 -4.63 4.12
N VAL A 45 6.82 -4.79 3.34
CA VAL A 45 7.40 -6.10 3.05
C VAL A 45 7.97 -6.74 4.33
N ASP A 46 8.65 -5.96 5.16
CA ASP A 46 9.19 -6.45 6.43
C ASP A 46 8.09 -6.88 7.41
N ALA A 47 7.00 -6.11 7.49
CA ALA A 47 5.82 -6.49 8.27
C ALA A 47 5.18 -7.79 7.76
N CYS A 48 5.11 -7.98 6.44
CA CYS A 48 4.61 -9.20 5.83
C CYS A 48 5.50 -10.42 6.14
N ALA A 49 6.82 -10.24 6.16
CA ALA A 49 7.76 -11.28 6.56
C ALA A 49 7.54 -11.71 8.02
N ILE A 50 7.31 -10.75 8.93
CA ILE A 50 6.99 -11.03 10.34
C ILE A 50 5.70 -11.86 10.47
N LEU A 51 4.64 -11.50 9.72
CA LEU A 51 3.38 -12.27 9.75
C LEU A 51 3.57 -13.70 9.26
N ARG A 52 4.36 -13.89 8.19
CA ARG A 52 4.70 -15.22 7.66
C ARG A 52 5.50 -16.04 8.67
N GLN A 53 6.50 -15.45 9.32
CA GLN A 53 7.28 -16.12 10.38
C GLN A 53 6.41 -16.57 11.56
N ARG A 54 5.32 -15.84 11.85
CA ARG A 54 4.33 -16.20 12.87
C ARG A 54 3.31 -17.23 12.41
N GLY A 55 3.41 -17.74 11.18
CA GLY A 55 2.46 -18.71 10.61
C GLY A 55 1.07 -18.13 10.31
N ILE A 56 0.95 -16.80 10.18
CA ILE A 56 -0.33 -16.15 9.86
C ILE A 56 -0.53 -16.18 8.35
N GLU A 57 -1.59 -16.82 7.89
CA GLU A 57 -1.99 -16.77 6.49
C GLU A 57 -2.60 -15.41 6.14
N PHE A 58 -2.08 -14.77 5.10
CA PHE A 58 -2.59 -13.53 4.52
C PHE A 58 -2.18 -13.42 3.05
N PHE A 59 -2.76 -12.44 2.37
CA PHE A 59 -2.37 -12.06 1.01
C PHE A 59 -2.12 -10.56 0.96
N CYS A 60 -1.01 -10.11 0.36
CA CYS A 60 -0.69 -8.69 0.23
C CYS A 60 -0.53 -8.30 -1.24
N GLU A 61 -1.20 -7.22 -1.65
CA GLU A 61 -1.18 -6.68 -3.01
C GLU A 61 -0.69 -5.23 -3.01
N VAL A 62 0.34 -4.96 -3.80
CA VAL A 62 0.86 -3.61 -3.99
C VAL A 62 0.50 -3.14 -5.39
N ILE A 63 -0.26 -2.05 -5.48
CA ILE A 63 -0.73 -1.48 -6.75
C ILE A 63 0.01 -0.18 -7.04
N GLY A 64 0.65 -0.14 -8.20
CA GLY A 64 1.36 1.03 -8.71
C GLY A 64 2.71 0.69 -9.35
N GLY A 65 3.45 1.72 -9.73
CA GLY A 65 4.76 1.59 -10.36
C GLY A 65 5.67 2.78 -10.03
N GLY A 66 6.92 2.71 -10.45
CA GLY A 66 7.92 3.75 -10.21
C GLY A 66 9.35 3.26 -10.32
N GLU A 67 10.29 4.12 -9.97
CA GLU A 67 11.73 3.85 -10.06
C GLU A 67 12.17 2.61 -9.27
N LEU A 68 11.48 2.28 -8.18
CA LEU A 68 11.82 1.13 -7.36
C LEU A 68 11.13 -0.17 -7.81
N THR A 69 10.41 -0.20 -8.93
CA THR A 69 9.62 -1.38 -9.33
C THR A 69 10.46 -2.66 -9.38
N GLU A 70 11.63 -2.61 -10.02
CA GLU A 70 12.52 -3.79 -10.13
C GLU A 70 13.11 -4.21 -8.79
N THR A 71 13.65 -3.25 -8.03
CA THR A 71 14.22 -3.49 -6.71
C THR A 71 13.17 -4.06 -5.75
N PHE A 72 11.96 -3.52 -5.82
CA PHE A 72 10.83 -3.98 -5.03
C PHE A 72 10.42 -5.39 -5.42
N ALA A 73 10.28 -5.68 -6.72
CA ALA A 73 9.95 -7.02 -7.21
C ALA A 73 10.95 -8.09 -6.73
N ARG A 74 12.25 -7.79 -6.70
CA ARG A 74 13.26 -8.72 -6.15
C ARG A 74 13.04 -9.02 -4.68
N ARG A 75 12.66 -8.02 -3.88
CA ARG A 75 12.38 -8.18 -2.44
C ARG A 75 11.12 -9.01 -2.18
N LEU A 76 10.19 -9.07 -3.14
CA LEU A 76 8.95 -9.83 -2.99
C LEU A 76 9.10 -11.34 -3.16
N LEU A 77 10.18 -11.81 -3.81
CA LEU A 77 10.38 -13.24 -4.14
C LEU A 77 10.36 -14.19 -2.93
N ASP A 78 10.59 -13.67 -1.72
CA ASP A 78 10.58 -14.43 -0.46
C ASP A 78 9.35 -14.14 0.43
N THR A 79 8.32 -13.48 -0.13
CA THR A 79 7.17 -13.00 0.65
C THR A 79 5.82 -13.40 0.06
N ALA A 80 4.76 -13.34 0.88
CA ALA A 80 3.36 -13.53 0.46
C ALA A 80 2.76 -12.29 -0.24
N CYS A 81 3.62 -11.41 -0.77
CA CYS A 81 3.26 -10.15 -1.40
C CYS A 81 3.39 -10.26 -2.92
N ARG A 82 2.50 -9.62 -3.68
CA ARG A 82 2.64 -9.44 -5.13
C ARG A 82 2.38 -8.01 -5.56
N ILE A 83 3.04 -7.60 -6.64
CA ILE A 83 2.67 -6.39 -7.39
C ILE A 83 1.51 -6.74 -8.32
N ALA A 84 0.53 -5.86 -8.41
CA ALA A 84 -0.57 -5.92 -9.37
C ALA A 84 -0.57 -4.70 -10.28
#